data_AF-A0ABD4WM74-F1
#
_entry.id   AF-A0ABD4WM74-F1
#
_cell.length_a   1.000
_cell.length_b   1.000
_cell.length_c   1.000
_cell.angle_alpha   90.00
_cell.angle_beta   90.00
_cell.angle_gamma   90.00
#
_symmetry.space_group_name_H-M   'P 1'
#
loop_
_entity.id
_entity.type
_entity.pdbx_description
1 polymer ?
#
loop_
_entity_poly.entity_id
_entity_poly.type
_entity_poly.pdbx_seq_one_letter_code
_entity_poly.pdbx_strand_id
1 'polypeptide(L)'
;WEKSKRENPYQNIYPSDEEMINLSEPISWKEVMSKSNLKSYKELSLALQTSTGALRYKYKREDLANLFNSYLEITPDLYYPDSDRTSLFIIDSLLKVLCSKNSNTLYFSEPIYGMNGSFEAQDKSPLEIGNLSPNDLIITDENMDFAFMSIYDSFTTLLLAKEINIENTIKSVNLEALICDKETSLSWFL
;
A
#
# COMPACT_ATOMS: atom_id res chain seq x y z
N TRP A 1 14.95 -16.43 -6.17
CA TRP A 1 15.15 -16.49 -4.70
C TRP A 1 14.21 -17.50 -4.01
N GLU A 2 12.98 -17.63 -4.49
CA GLU A 2 11.97 -18.50 -3.87
C GLU A 2 12.39 -19.99 -3.74
N LYS A 3 12.96 -20.55 -4.83
CA LYS A 3 13.41 -21.95 -4.89
C LYS A 3 14.46 -22.30 -3.84
N SER A 4 15.31 -21.35 -3.44
CA SER A 4 16.33 -21.59 -2.42
C SER A 4 15.79 -21.54 -0.99
N LYS A 5 14.60 -20.97 -0.79
CA LYS A 5 13.93 -20.88 0.52
C LYS A 5 12.86 -21.96 0.73
N ARG A 6 12.36 -22.54 -0.36
CA ARG A 6 11.29 -23.52 -0.32
C ARG A 6 11.78 -24.85 0.26
N GLU A 7 11.24 -25.25 1.42
CA GLU A 7 11.53 -26.54 2.05
C GLU A 7 10.56 -27.65 1.57
N ASN A 8 9.34 -27.26 1.20
CA ASN A 8 8.28 -28.16 0.75
C ASN A 8 7.63 -27.64 -0.55
N PRO A 9 7.34 -28.48 -1.56
CA PRO A 9 6.65 -28.08 -2.78
C PRO A 9 5.34 -27.30 -2.58
N TYR A 10 4.62 -27.50 -1.47
CA TYR A 10 3.33 -26.84 -1.19
C TYR A 10 3.46 -25.53 -0.39
N GLN A 11 4.67 -25.11 -0.05
CA GLN A 11 4.90 -23.89 0.71
C GLN A 11 4.86 -22.67 -0.21
N ASN A 12 4.00 -21.70 0.11
CA ASN A 12 4.07 -20.37 -0.46
C ASN A 12 5.16 -19.59 0.29
N ILE A 13 6.13 -19.06 -0.45
CA ILE A 13 7.23 -18.28 0.11
C ILE A 13 7.03 -16.82 -0.31
N TYR A 14 6.91 -15.94 0.68
CA TYR A 14 6.90 -14.49 0.50
C TYR A 14 8.14 -13.89 1.16
N PRO A 15 8.73 -12.81 0.62
CA PRO A 15 9.84 -12.12 1.25
C PRO A 15 9.40 -11.56 2.61
N SER A 16 10.28 -11.60 3.61
CA SER A 16 10.04 -10.84 4.85
C SER A 16 10.16 -9.34 4.59
N ASP A 17 9.66 -8.52 5.52
CA ASP A 17 9.81 -7.05 5.47
C ASP A 17 11.28 -6.61 5.32
N GLU A 18 12.18 -7.30 6.03
CA GLU A 18 13.63 -7.09 5.90
C GLU A 18 14.15 -7.42 4.50
N GLU A 19 13.64 -8.50 3.87
CA GLU A 19 14.03 -8.87 2.52
C GLU A 19 13.44 -7.96 1.46
N MET A 20 12.20 -7.49 1.66
CA MET A 20 11.58 -6.50 0.79
C MET A 20 12.42 -5.21 0.75
N ILE A 21 12.84 -4.72 1.91
CA ILE A 21 13.65 -3.49 2.00
C ILE A 21 15.06 -3.66 1.42
N ASN A 22 15.69 -4.82 1.66
CA ASN A 22 17.11 -4.99 1.31
C ASN A 22 17.35 -5.61 -0.07
N LEU A 23 16.41 -6.37 -0.61
CA LEU A 23 16.60 -7.22 -1.79
C LEU A 23 15.58 -6.96 -2.91
N SER A 24 14.55 -6.16 -2.67
CA SER A 24 13.45 -5.95 -3.63
C SER A 24 13.34 -4.50 -4.09
N GLU A 25 12.70 -4.31 -5.23
CA GLU A 25 12.35 -2.99 -5.77
C GLU A 25 10.85 -2.94 -6.05
N PRO A 26 10.18 -1.80 -5.81
CA PRO A 26 8.76 -1.66 -6.16
C PRO A 26 8.59 -1.57 -7.68
N ILE A 27 7.54 -2.22 -8.19
CA ILE A 27 7.07 -2.01 -9.57
C ILE A 27 5.88 -1.06 -9.59
N SER A 28 5.80 -0.25 -10.64
CA SER A 28 4.72 0.73 -10.82
C SER A 28 3.39 0.05 -11.14
N TRP A 29 2.27 0.58 -10.65
CA TRP A 29 0.93 0.10 -11.02
C TRP A 29 0.65 0.30 -12.50
N LYS A 30 1.18 1.36 -13.11
CA LYS A 30 1.17 1.54 -14.57
C LYS A 30 1.85 0.38 -15.31
N GLU A 31 3.00 -0.08 -14.82
CA GLU A 31 3.68 -1.25 -15.40
C GLU A 31 2.86 -2.51 -15.20
N VAL A 32 2.36 -2.76 -13.99
CA VAL A 32 1.46 -3.90 -13.70
C VAL A 32 0.29 -3.93 -14.68
N MET A 33 -0.43 -2.82 -14.84
CA MET A 33 -1.56 -2.75 -15.78
C MET A 33 -1.12 -2.99 -17.23
N SER A 34 -0.01 -2.39 -17.65
CA SER A 34 0.51 -2.58 -19.01
C SER A 34 0.89 -4.02 -19.30
N LYS A 35 1.52 -4.72 -18.34
CA LYS A 35 2.03 -6.09 -18.52
C LYS A 35 0.94 -7.15 -18.35
N SER A 36 -0.04 -6.90 -17.48
CA SER A 36 -1.22 -7.76 -17.29
C SER A 36 -2.36 -7.48 -18.27
N ASN A 37 -2.22 -6.47 -19.16
CA ASN A 37 -3.25 -6.07 -20.12
C ASN A 37 -4.53 -5.48 -19.50
N LEU A 38 -4.49 -5.07 -18.23
CA LEU A 38 -5.56 -4.32 -17.56
C LEU A 38 -5.60 -2.87 -18.07
N LYS A 39 -6.80 -2.31 -18.24
CA LYS A 39 -7.02 -1.03 -18.95
C LYS A 39 -7.21 0.17 -18.03
N SER A 40 -7.48 -0.04 -16.75
CA SER A 40 -7.71 1.03 -15.80
C SER A 40 -7.43 0.61 -14.37
N TYR A 41 -7.21 1.60 -13.48
CA TYR A 41 -7.11 1.36 -12.04
C TYR A 41 -8.36 0.68 -11.45
N LYS A 42 -9.54 0.90 -12.05
CA LYS A 42 -10.77 0.19 -11.69
C LYS A 42 -10.67 -1.31 -11.99
N GLU A 43 -10.17 -1.67 -13.17
CA GLU A 43 -9.96 -3.08 -13.53
C GLU A 43 -8.89 -3.72 -12.67
N LEU A 44 -7.81 -3.00 -12.37
CA LEU A 44 -6.77 -3.44 -11.44
C LEU A 44 -7.32 -3.71 -10.03
N SER A 45 -8.10 -2.78 -9.48
CA SER A 45 -8.73 -2.95 -8.17
C SER A 45 -9.65 -4.18 -8.14
N LEU A 46 -10.48 -4.37 -9.18
CA LEU A 46 -11.35 -5.54 -9.29
C LEU A 46 -10.57 -6.85 -9.46
N ALA A 47 -9.46 -6.84 -10.20
CA ALA A 47 -8.59 -8.00 -10.37
C ALA A 47 -7.98 -8.41 -9.02
N LEU A 48 -7.35 -7.47 -8.31
CA LEU A 48 -6.72 -7.70 -7.01
C LEU A 48 -7.72 -8.24 -5.97
N GLN A 49 -8.89 -7.60 -5.83
CA GLN A 49 -9.90 -8.02 -4.85
C GLN A 49 -10.61 -9.33 -5.25
N THR A 50 -10.69 -9.65 -6.55
CA THR A 50 -11.21 -10.96 -6.98
C THR A 50 -10.20 -12.06 -6.66
N SER A 51 -8.91 -11.83 -6.95
CA SER A 51 -7.82 -12.79 -6.71
C SER A 51 -7.64 -13.16 -5.24
N THR A 52 -7.87 -12.22 -4.30
CA THR A 52 -7.84 -12.53 -2.85
C THR A 52 -9.17 -13.01 -2.29
N GLY A 53 -10.23 -13.03 -3.10
CA GLY A 53 -11.56 -13.44 -2.65
C GLY A 53 -12.30 -12.40 -1.81
N ALA A 54 -11.81 -11.16 -1.72
CA ALA A 54 -12.44 -10.06 -0.99
C ALA A 54 -13.82 -9.66 -1.58
N LEU A 55 -14.07 -9.92 -2.87
CA LEU A 55 -15.36 -9.64 -3.50
C LEU A 55 -16.39 -10.77 -3.32
N ARG A 56 -17.63 -10.38 -3.02
CA ARG A 56 -18.80 -11.28 -3.11
C ARG A 56 -18.94 -11.83 -4.53
N TYR A 57 -19.41 -13.07 -4.66
CA TYR A 57 -19.47 -13.81 -5.94
C TYR A 57 -20.02 -13.00 -7.12
N LYS A 58 -21.11 -12.24 -6.92
CA LYS A 58 -21.75 -11.45 -7.99
C LYS A 58 -20.92 -10.25 -8.51
N TYR A 59 -19.88 -9.84 -7.78
CA TYR A 59 -19.00 -8.74 -8.14
C TYR A 59 -17.62 -9.22 -8.62
N LYS A 60 -17.34 -10.52 -8.48
CA LYS A 60 -16.08 -11.11 -8.93
C LYS A 60 -15.91 -10.95 -10.44
N ARG A 61 -14.69 -10.62 -10.83
CA ARG A 61 -14.27 -10.51 -12.23
C ARG A 61 -13.10 -11.45 -12.47
N GLU A 62 -13.42 -12.74 -12.54
CA GLU A 62 -12.44 -13.81 -12.75
C GLU A 62 -11.64 -13.60 -14.05
N ASP A 63 -12.26 -13.01 -15.06
CA ASP A 63 -11.58 -12.63 -16.30
C ASP A 63 -10.45 -11.61 -16.06
N LEU A 64 -10.64 -10.64 -15.16
CA LEU A 64 -9.61 -9.67 -14.79
C LEU A 64 -8.58 -10.26 -13.81
N ALA A 65 -9.03 -11.07 -12.86
CA ALA A 65 -8.15 -11.79 -11.93
C ALA A 65 -7.18 -12.70 -12.69
N ASN A 66 -7.67 -13.45 -13.69
CA ASN A 66 -6.84 -14.31 -14.53
C ASN A 66 -5.77 -13.53 -15.28
N LEU A 67 -6.10 -12.35 -15.83
CA LEU A 67 -5.11 -11.49 -16.49
C LEU A 67 -3.98 -11.07 -15.54
N PHE A 68 -4.34 -10.66 -14.32
CA PHE A 68 -3.38 -10.29 -13.29
C PHE A 68 -2.53 -11.49 -12.81
N ASN A 69 -3.18 -12.61 -12.47
CA ASN A 69 -2.51 -13.79 -11.95
C ASN A 69 -1.61 -14.45 -12.99
N SER A 70 -2.01 -14.50 -14.26
CA SER A 70 -1.14 -14.99 -15.33
C SER A 70 0.13 -14.16 -15.48
N TYR A 71 0.07 -12.84 -15.27
CA TYR A 71 1.27 -11.99 -15.27
C TYR A 71 2.19 -12.34 -14.09
N LEU A 72 1.66 -12.56 -12.88
CA LEU A 72 2.44 -13.01 -11.73
C LEU A 72 3.07 -14.39 -11.98
N GLU A 73 2.32 -15.34 -12.52
CA GLU A 73 2.79 -16.71 -12.76
C GLU A 73 3.96 -16.80 -13.75
N ILE A 74 3.97 -15.95 -14.80
CA ILE A 74 5.03 -15.95 -15.81
C ILE A 74 6.22 -15.08 -15.44
N THR A 75 6.09 -14.23 -14.42
CA THR A 75 7.12 -13.26 -14.03
C THR A 75 7.84 -13.77 -12.78
N PRO A 76 9.04 -14.37 -12.94
CA PRO A 76 9.77 -14.89 -11.79
C PRO A 76 10.15 -13.78 -10.81
N ASP A 77 10.16 -14.12 -9.53
CA ASP A 77 10.51 -13.23 -8.41
C ASP A 77 9.62 -11.95 -8.31
N LEU A 78 8.45 -11.95 -8.95
CA LEU A 78 7.39 -10.96 -8.70
C LEU A 78 6.39 -11.49 -7.67
N TYR A 79 6.19 -10.73 -6.60
CA TYR A 79 5.32 -11.11 -5.49
C TYR A 79 4.00 -10.34 -5.50
N TYR A 80 2.98 -10.99 -4.95
CA TYR A 80 1.70 -10.35 -4.67
C TYR A 80 1.91 -9.19 -3.68
N PRO A 81 1.25 -8.03 -3.84
CA PRO A 81 1.30 -6.95 -2.87
C PRO A 81 0.61 -7.33 -1.56
N ASP A 82 1.10 -6.82 -0.43
CA ASP A 82 0.41 -6.93 0.85
C ASP A 82 -0.92 -6.16 0.81
N SER A 83 -1.98 -6.76 1.36
CA SER A 83 -3.23 -6.06 1.70
C SER A 83 -3.17 -5.54 3.14
N ASP A 84 -4.10 -4.63 3.46
CA ASP A 84 -4.45 -4.22 4.84
C ASP A 84 -3.40 -3.42 5.59
N ARG A 85 -2.23 -3.23 4.99
CA ARG A 85 -1.14 -2.41 5.51
C ARG A 85 -0.57 -1.48 4.44
N THR A 86 0.02 -0.39 4.91
CA THR A 86 0.75 0.53 4.01
C THR A 86 2.02 -0.16 3.52
N SER A 87 2.23 -0.18 2.20
CA SER A 87 3.41 -0.81 1.61
C SER A 87 4.69 -0.19 2.14
N LEU A 88 5.64 -1.03 2.57
CA LEU A 88 6.97 -0.60 3.04
C LEU A 88 7.69 0.30 2.03
N PHE A 89 7.47 0.05 0.74
CA PHE A 89 8.11 0.80 -0.35
C PHE A 89 7.67 2.26 -0.45
N ILE A 90 6.52 2.63 0.13
CA ILE A 90 6.00 4.00 0.08
C ILE A 90 6.10 4.75 1.41
N ILE A 91 6.43 4.07 2.51
CA ILE A 91 6.50 4.68 3.85
C ILE A 91 7.48 5.87 3.86
N ASP A 92 8.70 5.71 3.33
CA ASP A 92 9.67 6.80 3.29
C ASP A 92 9.15 8.05 2.56
N SER A 93 8.45 7.83 1.44
CA SER A 93 7.82 8.90 0.67
C SER A 93 6.69 9.57 1.46
N LEU A 94 5.88 8.80 2.18
CA LEU A 94 4.82 9.32 3.02
C LEU A 94 5.37 10.12 4.22
N LEU A 95 6.44 9.66 4.86
CA LEU A 95 7.11 10.40 5.93
C LEU A 95 7.64 11.75 5.43
N LYS A 96 8.23 11.80 4.22
CA LYS A 96 8.64 13.06 3.58
C LYS A 96 7.48 14.01 3.37
N VAL A 97 6.29 13.49 3.01
CA VAL A 97 5.07 14.30 2.89
C VAL A 97 4.65 14.86 4.25
N LEU A 98 4.58 14.03 5.29
CA LEU A 98 4.22 14.47 6.64
C LEU A 98 5.19 15.54 7.18
N CYS A 99 6.47 15.42 6.86
CA CYS A 99 7.51 16.36 7.32
C CYS A 99 7.69 17.58 6.40
N SER A 100 6.96 17.66 5.27
CA SER A 100 7.15 18.71 4.25
C SER A 100 6.88 20.14 4.76
N LYS A 101 6.18 20.27 5.89
CA LYS A 101 5.87 21.54 6.56
C LYS A 101 6.65 21.77 7.85
N ASN A 102 7.83 21.16 7.95
CA ASN A 102 8.77 21.26 9.09
C ASN A 102 8.29 20.57 10.38
N SER A 103 7.34 19.62 10.27
CA SER A 103 6.97 18.79 11.40
C SER A 103 8.06 17.78 11.71
N ASN A 104 8.49 17.75 12.97
CA ASN A 104 9.51 16.82 13.46
C ASN A 104 8.88 15.63 14.20
N THR A 105 7.80 15.87 14.93
CA THR A 105 7.07 14.85 15.69
C THR A 105 5.87 14.36 14.91
N LEU A 106 5.79 13.03 14.75
CA LEU A 106 4.65 12.35 14.14
C LEU A 106 3.89 11.59 15.22
N TYR A 107 2.58 11.49 15.03
CA TYR A 107 1.68 10.77 15.92
C TYR A 107 1.12 9.57 15.17
N PHE A 108 1.05 8.42 15.84
CA PHE A 108 0.43 7.23 15.27
C PHE A 108 -0.73 6.73 16.13
N SER A 109 -1.68 6.09 15.45
CA SER A 109 -2.78 5.35 16.03
C SER A 109 -2.92 4.01 15.35
N GLU A 110 -2.93 2.96 16.15
CA GLU A 110 -3.22 1.58 15.78
C GLU A 110 -4.60 1.25 16.38
N PRO A 111 -5.67 1.19 15.54
CA PRO A 111 -7.02 1.16 16.04
C PRO A 111 -7.49 -0.22 16.53
N ILE A 112 -6.84 -1.32 16.14
CA ILE A 112 -7.30 -2.70 16.44
C ILE A 112 -6.99 -3.06 17.90
N TYR A 113 -5.78 -2.78 18.37
CA TYR A 113 -5.34 -3.00 19.75
C TYR A 113 -5.28 -1.71 20.58
N GLY A 114 -5.57 -0.56 19.97
CA GLY A 114 -5.65 0.73 20.65
C GLY A 114 -4.29 1.29 21.05
N MET A 115 -3.22 0.88 20.36
CA MET A 115 -1.88 1.42 20.60
C MET A 115 -1.75 2.79 19.95
N ASN A 116 -1.30 3.78 20.71
CA ASN A 116 -1.11 5.13 20.23
C ASN A 116 0.21 5.67 20.76
N GLY A 117 0.82 6.60 20.05
CA GLY A 117 2.04 7.24 20.50
C GLY A 117 2.57 8.29 19.55
N SER A 118 3.80 8.68 19.78
CA SER A 118 4.52 9.63 18.95
C SER A 118 5.98 9.23 18.81
N PHE A 119 6.62 9.69 17.75
CA PHE A 119 8.05 9.51 17.50
C PHE A 119 8.57 10.71 16.69
N GLU A 120 9.87 10.96 16.75
CA GLU A 120 10.49 11.90 15.81
C GLU A 120 10.72 11.21 14.48
N ALA A 121 10.39 11.88 13.37
CA ALA A 121 10.43 11.28 12.04
C ALA A 121 11.82 10.74 11.65
N GLN A 122 12.88 11.40 12.14
CA GLN A 122 14.27 11.01 11.91
C GLN A 122 14.72 9.77 12.70
N ASP A 123 13.98 9.39 13.73
CA ASP A 123 14.37 8.31 14.65
C ASP A 123 13.90 6.92 14.19
N LYS A 124 13.07 6.85 13.15
CA LYS A 124 12.48 5.58 12.70
C LYS A 124 12.72 5.30 11.23
N SER A 125 13.24 4.11 10.98
CA SER A 125 13.32 3.54 9.63
C SER A 125 11.94 3.14 9.10
N PRO A 126 11.76 3.03 7.78
CA PRO A 126 10.52 2.51 7.18
C PRO A 126 10.10 1.14 7.74
N LEU A 127 11.07 0.28 8.06
CA LEU A 127 10.83 -1.03 8.69
C LEU A 127 10.18 -0.88 10.07
N GLU A 128 10.72 0.00 10.91
CA GLU A 128 10.17 0.24 12.25
C GLU A 128 8.76 0.84 12.19
N ILE A 129 8.49 1.69 11.20
CA ILE A 129 7.16 2.24 10.98
C ILE A 129 6.18 1.16 10.50
N GLY A 130 6.58 0.33 9.54
CA GLY A 130 5.77 -0.81 9.08
C GLY A 130 5.46 -1.79 10.22
N ASN A 131 6.35 -1.90 11.20
CA ASN A 131 6.19 -2.75 12.38
C ASN A 131 5.40 -2.11 13.54
N LEU A 132 4.95 -0.86 13.41
CA LEU A 132 4.09 -0.23 14.44
C LEU A 132 2.72 -0.89 14.55
N SER A 133 2.24 -1.48 13.45
CA SER A 133 0.99 -2.25 13.39
C SER A 133 1.12 -3.38 12.38
N PRO A 134 0.61 -4.58 12.67
CA PRO A 134 0.55 -5.64 11.67
C PRO A 134 -0.40 -5.31 10.51
N ASN A 135 -1.39 -4.43 10.70
CA ASN A 135 -2.45 -4.12 9.73
C ASN A 135 -2.74 -2.61 9.68
N ASP A 136 -3.79 -2.16 10.36
CA ASP A 136 -4.27 -0.78 10.35
C ASP A 136 -3.31 0.14 11.11
N LEU A 137 -2.84 1.19 10.43
CA LEU A 137 -1.98 2.21 11.01
C LEU A 137 -2.38 3.56 10.46
N ILE A 138 -2.65 4.52 11.35
CA ILE A 138 -2.85 5.92 11.01
C ILE A 138 -1.62 6.68 11.50
N ILE A 139 -1.01 7.49 10.64
CA ILE A 139 0.06 8.42 11.05
C ILE A 139 -0.28 9.82 10.56
N THR A 140 -0.07 10.81 11.43
CA THR A 140 -0.31 12.23 11.15
C THR A 140 0.85 13.08 11.64
N ASP A 141 1.06 14.24 11.00
CA ASP A 141 1.94 15.28 11.53
C ASP A 141 1.31 16.03 12.72
N GLU A 142 2.14 16.80 13.43
CA GLU A 142 1.77 17.56 14.64
C GLU A 142 0.61 18.55 14.44
N ASN A 143 0.48 19.12 13.24
CA ASN A 143 -0.53 20.09 12.89
C ASN A 143 -1.75 19.43 12.24
N MET A 144 -1.71 18.11 12.02
CA MET A 144 -2.71 17.35 11.26
C MET A 144 -2.94 17.94 9.87
N ASP A 145 -1.89 18.45 9.25
CA ASP A 145 -1.95 18.96 7.88
C ASP A 145 -2.04 17.82 6.87
N PHE A 146 -1.45 16.69 7.20
CA PHE A 146 -1.40 15.45 6.46
C PHE A 146 -1.60 14.26 7.41
N ALA A 147 -2.30 13.24 6.92
CA ALA A 147 -2.35 11.94 7.57
C ALA A 147 -2.39 10.85 6.52
N PHE A 148 -1.75 9.71 6.76
CA PHE A 148 -1.98 8.52 5.95
C PHE A 148 -2.53 7.39 6.79
N MET A 149 -3.30 6.50 6.15
CA MET A 149 -3.78 5.28 6.76
C MET A 149 -3.85 4.12 5.78
N SER A 150 -3.58 2.90 6.26
CA SER A 150 -4.01 1.70 5.55
C SER A 150 -5.54 1.62 5.53
N ILE A 151 -6.07 0.91 4.53
CA ILE A 151 -7.49 0.62 4.41
C ILE A 151 -7.63 -0.90 4.52
N TYR A 152 -8.49 -1.34 5.43
CA TYR A 152 -8.86 -2.74 5.59
C TYR A 152 -9.49 -3.33 4.32
N ASP A 153 -9.19 -4.59 4.03
CA ASP A 153 -9.51 -5.32 2.80
C ASP A 153 -9.08 -4.59 1.51
N SER A 154 -7.95 -3.85 1.56
CA SER A 154 -7.47 -3.05 0.42
C SER A 154 -5.95 -3.13 0.22
N PHE A 155 -5.53 -2.83 -1.01
CA PHE A 155 -4.13 -2.71 -1.45
C PHE A 155 -3.67 -1.25 -1.55
N THR A 156 -4.47 -0.32 -1.01
CA THR A 156 -4.26 1.12 -1.16
C THR A 156 -4.07 1.77 0.19
N THR A 157 -3.12 2.71 0.26
CA THR A 157 -3.01 3.66 1.37
C THR A 157 -3.79 4.92 1.05
N LEU A 158 -4.59 5.39 1.99
CA LEU A 158 -5.28 6.68 1.91
C LEU A 158 -4.34 7.77 2.45
N LEU A 159 -4.09 8.80 1.65
CA LEU A 159 -3.44 10.02 2.10
C LEU A 159 -4.48 11.14 2.17
N LEU A 160 -4.61 11.73 3.35
CA LEU A 160 -5.47 12.85 3.67
C LEU A 160 -4.61 14.11 3.80
N ALA A 161 -5.11 15.23 3.31
CA ALA A 161 -4.47 16.52 3.48
C ALA A 161 -5.52 17.63 3.67
N LYS A 162 -5.16 18.65 4.45
CA LYS A 162 -5.94 19.90 4.52
C LYS A 162 -5.78 20.77 3.28
N GLU A 163 -4.68 20.60 2.55
CA GLU A 163 -4.38 21.41 1.36
C GLU A 163 -5.20 21.01 0.14
N ILE A 164 -5.55 21.99 -0.70
CA ILE A 164 -6.37 21.76 -1.90
C ILE A 164 -5.55 21.15 -3.04
N ASN A 165 -4.22 21.33 -3.05
CA ASN A 165 -3.35 20.91 -4.16
C ASN A 165 -2.30 19.86 -3.74
N ILE A 166 -2.79 18.72 -3.29
CA ILE A 166 -1.96 17.57 -2.90
C ILE A 166 -1.21 16.93 -4.09
N GLU A 167 -1.65 17.19 -5.32
CA GLU A 167 -1.09 16.57 -6.52
C GLU A 167 0.39 16.93 -6.72
N ASN A 168 0.77 18.18 -6.46
CA ASN A 168 2.17 18.62 -6.54
C ASN A 168 3.04 17.92 -5.47
N THR A 169 2.51 17.79 -4.26
CA THR A 169 3.15 17.10 -3.14
C THR A 169 3.43 15.64 -3.49
N ILE A 170 2.42 14.93 -4.01
CA ILE A 170 2.54 13.53 -4.48
C ILE A 170 3.58 13.38 -5.59
N LYS A 171 3.57 14.27 -6.59
CA LYS A 171 4.54 14.23 -7.69
C LYS A 171 5.98 14.43 -7.20
N SER A 172 6.17 15.27 -6.18
CA SER A 172 7.51 15.57 -5.63
C SER A 172 8.17 14.36 -4.98
N VAL A 173 7.38 13.40 -4.50
CA VAL A 173 7.85 12.14 -3.88
C VAL A 173 7.68 10.93 -4.81
N ASN A 174 7.39 11.14 -6.10
CA ASN A 174 7.28 10.11 -7.13
C ASN A 174 6.31 8.96 -6.78
N LEU A 175 5.19 9.27 -6.12
CA LEU A 175 4.14 8.29 -5.83
C LEU A 175 3.09 8.23 -6.95
N GLU A 176 2.58 7.03 -7.22
CA GLU A 176 1.36 6.85 -8.01
C GLU A 176 0.13 7.01 -7.12
N ALA A 177 -0.79 7.89 -7.51
CA ALA A 177 -2.00 8.14 -6.74
C ALA A 177 -3.20 8.40 -7.64
N LEU A 178 -4.38 8.10 -7.11
CA LEU A 178 -5.65 8.61 -7.60
C LEU A 178 -6.00 9.84 -6.75
N ILE A 179 -6.15 11.00 -7.39
CA ILE A 179 -6.51 12.23 -6.68
C ILE A 179 -8.02 12.24 -6.46
N CYS A 180 -8.41 12.13 -5.19
CA CYS A 180 -9.80 12.20 -4.77
C CYS A 180 -10.27 13.66 -4.70
N ASP A 181 -11.53 13.89 -5.05
CA ASP A 181 -12.19 15.18 -4.92
C ASP A 181 -13.44 15.08 -4.04
N LYS A 182 -14.22 16.16 -3.97
CA LYS A 182 -15.48 16.25 -3.21
C LYS A 182 -16.57 15.26 -3.68
N GLU A 183 -16.45 14.72 -4.89
CA GLU A 183 -17.40 13.73 -5.43
C GLU A 183 -16.94 12.29 -5.13
N THR A 184 -15.71 12.14 -4.63
CA THR A 184 -15.14 10.85 -4.27
C THR A 184 -15.59 10.46 -2.86
N SER A 185 -16.32 9.35 -2.76
CA SER A 185 -16.75 8.76 -1.49
C SER A 185 -15.92 7.54 -1.14
N LEU A 186 -15.50 7.42 0.11
CA LEU A 186 -14.91 6.19 0.63
C LEU A 186 -16.01 5.15 0.84
N SER A 187 -15.85 3.98 0.23
CA SER A 187 -16.76 2.85 0.39
C SER A 187 -16.41 2.07 1.66
N TRP A 188 -16.56 2.69 2.83
CA TRP A 188 -16.30 2.04 4.12
C TRP A 188 -17.30 0.91 4.46
N PHE A 189 -18.41 0.79 3.70
CA PHE A 189 -19.48 -0.18 3.96
C PHE A 189 -20.15 -0.64 2.65
N LEU A 190 -19.81 -1.83 2.14
CA LEU A 190 -20.57 -2.55 1.09
C LEU A 190 -20.94 -3.98 1.52
#